data_AF-A0A653DDZ6-F1
#
_entry.id   AF-A0A653DDZ6-F1
#
_cell.length_a   1.000
_cell.length_b   1.000
_cell.length_c   1.000
_cell.angle_alpha   90.00
_cell.angle_beta   90.00
_cell.angle_gamma   90.00
#
_symmetry.space_group_name_H-M   'P 1'
#
loop_
_entity.id
_entity.type
_entity.pdbx_description
1 polymer ?
#
loop_
_entity_poly.entity_id
_entity_poly.type
_entity_poly.pdbx_seq_one_letter_code
_entity_poly.pdbx_strand_id
1 'polypeptide(L)'
;MVMRRKEAKDYGTKKMIEGVFKTGDNCLIIEDVITSGSSILETVDDLTAEGIKCSEAVVLLNREQGGTEFLKQNGINVHSLLNLTDLMRYLQEEGCVDQKTVNKVSDYLQTTQIDQKALAKSLSKDRLHLSFAERAKVAKNPVAAQLFQIMATKETTLCLAADVTDATALLNLAEQAGPHICALKTHIDIVDDFHRNLITPLQEIAKRHNFVLFEDRKFCDIGKTIELQYSKGMYKISSWAQLVTAHALLGKGVLDVIKKAEGLEKRGVFLLAEASCSGTLIDAKYSKSTLKMAEEYPDLVTGIVCQSPMFLNNPGLIQLTPGVQIDIKADDVDQQYNSPESVVIEKGCDIAVVGRGITKAADTAVAAEKYKKILWDAYLQRIKKN
;
A
#
# COMPACT_ATOMS: atom_id res chain seq x y z
N MET A 1 -14.06 29.37 -12.23
CA MET A 1 -14.44 28.31 -11.26
C MET A 1 -13.77 27.04 -11.72
N VAL A 2 -13.10 26.36 -10.79
CA VAL A 2 -12.41 25.10 -11.04
C VAL A 2 -13.15 24.03 -10.25
N MET A 3 -13.47 22.90 -10.87
CA MET A 3 -14.23 21.82 -10.24
C MET A 3 -13.40 20.53 -10.27
N ARG A 4 -13.18 19.95 -9.09
CA ARG A 4 -12.61 18.61 -8.96
C ARG A 4 -13.71 17.58 -9.25
N ARG A 5 -13.48 16.71 -10.22
CA ARG A 5 -14.39 15.59 -10.48
C ARG A 5 -14.13 14.47 -9.47
N LYS A 6 -15.19 13.72 -9.15
CA LYS A 6 -15.04 12.45 -8.40
C LYS A 6 -14.31 11.37 -9.21
N GLU A 7 -14.38 11.44 -10.55
CA GLU A 7 -13.76 10.49 -11.49
C GLU A 7 -13.29 11.24 -12.77
N ALA A 8 -12.14 10.88 -13.32
CA ALA A 8 -11.62 11.43 -14.58
C ALA A 8 -12.51 11.05 -15.78
N LYS A 9 -12.40 11.78 -16.90
CA LYS A 9 -13.11 11.41 -18.15
C LYS A 9 -12.46 10.19 -18.80
N ASP A 10 -13.27 9.22 -19.22
CA ASP A 10 -12.84 8.08 -20.05
C ASP A 10 -12.39 8.49 -21.47
N TYR A 11 -12.87 9.63 -21.98
CA TYR A 11 -12.52 10.19 -23.29
C TYR A 11 -12.23 11.70 -23.21
N GLY A 12 -11.20 12.17 -23.94
CA GLY A 12 -10.74 13.57 -23.92
C GLY A 12 -9.47 13.77 -23.06
N THR A 13 -9.25 14.97 -22.54
CA THR A 13 -7.99 15.39 -21.89
C THR A 13 -7.63 14.69 -20.56
N LYS A 14 -8.43 13.72 -20.08
CA LYS A 14 -8.21 12.93 -18.83
C LYS A 14 -7.94 13.75 -17.55
N LYS A 15 -8.29 15.03 -17.52
CA LYS A 15 -8.03 15.91 -16.37
C LYS A 15 -9.01 15.64 -15.24
N MET A 16 -8.49 15.52 -14.01
CA MET A 16 -9.27 15.46 -12.76
C MET A 16 -9.92 16.79 -12.41
N ILE A 17 -9.39 17.87 -12.99
CA ILE A 17 -9.72 19.25 -12.69
C ILE A 17 -10.28 19.91 -13.95
N GLU A 18 -11.55 20.31 -13.89
CA GLU A 18 -12.22 21.04 -14.97
C GLU A 18 -12.26 22.53 -14.66
N GLY A 19 -12.00 23.35 -15.67
CA GLY A 19 -12.00 24.81 -15.55
C GLY A 19 -10.86 25.43 -16.34
N VAL A 20 -10.81 26.77 -16.31
CA VAL A 20 -9.73 27.54 -16.89
C VAL A 20 -8.81 27.99 -15.75
N PHE A 21 -7.56 27.57 -15.79
CA PHE A 21 -6.53 27.90 -14.82
C PHE A 21 -5.15 27.88 -15.49
N LYS A 22 -4.16 28.47 -14.82
CA LYS A 22 -2.75 28.45 -15.19
C LYS A 22 -1.91 27.97 -14.00
N THR A 23 -0.78 27.36 -14.30
CA THR A 23 0.23 27.05 -13.29
C THR A 23 0.64 28.32 -12.54
N GLY A 24 0.64 28.27 -11.21
CA GLY A 24 0.93 29.38 -10.32
C GLY A 24 -0.29 30.16 -9.85
N ASP A 25 -1.49 29.91 -10.41
CA ASP A 25 -2.73 30.55 -9.94
C ASP A 25 -3.04 30.16 -8.49
N ASN A 26 -3.72 31.06 -7.77
CA ASN A 26 -4.25 30.77 -6.44
C ASN A 26 -5.71 30.30 -6.55
N CYS A 27 -6.07 29.25 -5.84
CA CYS A 27 -7.43 28.72 -5.78
C CYS A 27 -7.96 28.71 -4.35
N LEU A 28 -9.17 29.25 -4.18
CA LEU A 28 -9.95 29.16 -2.95
C LEU A 28 -10.83 27.91 -3.01
N ILE A 29 -10.73 27.03 -2.01
CA ILE A 29 -11.60 25.86 -1.93
C ILE A 29 -12.93 26.26 -1.32
N ILE A 30 -14.03 25.76 -1.89
CA ILE A 30 -15.38 25.96 -1.37
C ILE A 30 -15.99 24.57 -1.13
N GLU A 31 -16.37 24.29 0.11
CA GLU A 31 -17.01 23.03 0.52
C GLU A 31 -18.30 23.27 1.31
N ASP A 32 -19.19 22.28 1.30
CA ASP A 32 -20.44 22.38 2.05
C ASP A 32 -20.23 22.10 3.54
N VAL A 33 -19.55 21.01 3.87
CA VAL A 33 -19.41 20.53 5.23
C VAL A 33 -18.00 20.02 5.46
N ILE A 34 -17.41 20.41 6.60
CA ILE A 34 -16.15 19.85 7.07
C ILE A 34 -16.36 19.03 8.34
N THR A 35 -15.83 17.81 8.32
CA THR A 35 -15.66 16.95 9.51
C THR A 35 -14.18 16.82 9.84
N SER A 36 -13.47 15.93 9.13
CA SER A 36 -12.04 15.67 9.33
C SER A 36 -11.11 16.56 8.52
N GLY A 37 -11.63 17.24 7.49
CA GLY A 37 -10.81 18.01 6.54
C GLY A 37 -10.12 17.19 5.45
N SER A 38 -10.24 15.85 5.45
CA SER A 38 -9.56 14.99 4.48
C SER A 38 -9.98 15.25 3.02
N SER A 39 -11.26 15.52 2.75
CA SER A 39 -11.77 15.83 1.39
C SER A 39 -11.12 17.10 0.80
N ILE A 40 -10.97 18.13 1.65
CA ILE A 40 -10.34 19.40 1.27
C ILE A 40 -8.86 19.16 0.99
N LEU A 41 -8.16 18.40 1.85
CA LEU A 41 -6.75 18.12 1.65
C LEU A 41 -6.49 17.30 0.36
N GLU A 42 -7.28 16.26 0.10
CA GLU A 42 -7.22 15.52 -1.17
C GLU A 42 -7.42 16.44 -2.39
N THR A 43 -8.29 17.45 -2.26
CA THR A 43 -8.55 18.43 -3.32
C THR A 43 -7.38 19.40 -3.49
N VAL A 44 -6.74 19.82 -2.40
CA VAL A 44 -5.51 20.62 -2.41
C VAL A 44 -4.40 19.86 -3.12
N ASP A 45 -4.21 18.59 -2.82
CA ASP A 45 -3.15 17.76 -3.40
C ASP A 45 -3.31 17.66 -4.92
N ASP A 46 -4.53 17.37 -5.40
CA ASP A 46 -4.85 17.30 -6.82
C ASP A 46 -4.64 18.66 -7.55
N LEU A 47 -5.03 19.77 -6.92
CA LEU A 47 -4.82 21.12 -7.47
C LEU A 47 -3.33 21.48 -7.50
N THR A 48 -2.58 21.11 -6.46
CA THR A 48 -1.14 21.37 -6.34
C THR A 48 -0.35 20.57 -7.38
N ALA A 49 -0.78 19.35 -7.70
CA ALA A 49 -0.18 18.55 -8.77
C ALA A 49 -0.31 19.20 -10.16
N GLU A 50 -1.38 19.97 -10.39
CA GLU A 50 -1.58 20.79 -11.60
C GLU A 50 -0.89 22.17 -11.50
N GLY A 51 -0.13 22.40 -10.43
CA GLY A 51 0.64 23.62 -10.18
C GLY A 51 -0.19 24.81 -9.67
N ILE A 52 -1.40 24.56 -9.17
CA ILE A 52 -2.27 25.58 -8.57
C ILE A 52 -1.96 25.66 -7.07
N LYS A 53 -1.89 26.87 -6.52
CA LYS A 53 -1.65 27.10 -5.09
C LYS A 53 -2.97 27.17 -4.34
N CYS A 54 -3.12 26.39 -3.28
CA CYS A 54 -4.28 26.41 -2.41
C CYS A 54 -3.82 26.61 -0.97
N SER A 55 -4.25 27.70 -0.33
CA SER A 55 -3.93 28.00 1.08
C SER A 55 -5.16 28.36 1.91
N GLU A 56 -6.33 28.47 1.27
CA GLU A 56 -7.56 28.96 1.89
C GLU A 56 -8.73 28.04 1.50
N ALA A 57 -9.62 27.79 2.45
CA ALA A 57 -10.89 27.10 2.23
C ALA A 57 -12.03 27.85 2.93
N VAL A 58 -13.16 28.01 2.24
CA VAL A 58 -14.42 28.45 2.82
C VAL A 58 -15.37 27.26 2.92
N VAL A 59 -15.95 27.06 4.09
CA VAL A 59 -16.89 25.97 4.36
C VAL A 59 -18.20 26.53 4.89
N LEU A 60 -19.33 26.00 4.41
CA LEU A 60 -20.64 26.43 4.90
C LEU A 60 -20.86 25.98 6.36
N LEU A 61 -20.62 24.70 6.67
CA LEU A 61 -20.81 24.14 8.00
C LEU A 61 -19.58 23.38 8.51
N ASN A 62 -19.01 23.83 9.61
CA ASN A 62 -18.01 23.09 10.37
C ASN A 62 -18.69 22.22 11.42
N ARG A 63 -18.51 20.90 11.30
CA ARG A 63 -19.04 19.93 12.28
C ARG A 63 -18.24 19.87 13.58
N GLU A 64 -17.18 20.66 13.73
CA GLU A 64 -16.39 20.78 14.97
C GLU A 64 -15.79 19.44 15.44
N GLN A 65 -15.37 18.61 14.47
CA GLN A 65 -14.75 17.30 14.74
C GLN A 65 -13.22 17.33 14.58
N GLY A 66 -12.61 18.51 14.47
CA GLY A 66 -11.14 18.69 14.39
C GLY A 66 -10.57 18.95 12.98
N GLY A 67 -11.42 19.11 11.97
CA GLY A 67 -10.98 19.35 10.58
C GLY A 67 -10.27 20.69 10.36
N THR A 68 -10.66 21.74 11.10
CA THR A 68 -10.06 23.08 11.00
C THR A 68 -8.60 23.06 11.44
N GLU A 69 -8.31 22.48 12.60
CA GLU A 69 -6.95 22.34 13.13
C GLU A 69 -6.11 21.43 12.23
N PHE A 70 -6.69 20.33 11.75
CA PHE A 70 -6.03 19.41 10.83
C PHE A 70 -5.60 20.11 9.54
N LEU A 71 -6.50 20.87 8.90
CA LEU A 71 -6.19 21.61 7.68
C LEU A 71 -5.17 22.73 7.91
N LYS A 72 -5.24 23.42 9.05
CA LYS A 72 -4.27 24.47 9.41
C LYS A 72 -2.86 23.91 9.57
N GLN A 73 -2.71 22.72 10.15
CA GLN A 73 -1.41 22.03 10.25
C GLN A 73 -0.84 21.67 8.86
N ASN A 74 -1.69 21.52 7.85
CA ASN A 74 -1.32 21.26 6.46
C ASN A 74 -1.28 22.54 5.61
N GLY A 75 -1.20 23.72 6.24
CA GLY A 75 -1.03 24.99 5.53
C GLY A 75 -2.31 25.57 4.90
N ILE A 76 -3.48 25.05 5.27
CA ILE A 76 -4.78 25.51 4.77
C ILE A 76 -5.56 26.23 5.87
N ASN A 77 -5.82 27.52 5.67
CA ASN A 77 -6.69 28.28 6.56
C ASN A 77 -8.15 28.04 6.19
N VAL A 78 -8.97 27.67 7.18
CA VAL A 78 -10.40 27.39 6.99
C VAL A 78 -11.24 28.51 7.57
N HIS A 79 -12.15 29.03 6.76
CA HIS A 79 -13.17 30.00 7.16
C HIS A 79 -14.53 29.31 7.11
N SER A 80 -15.21 29.21 8.25
CA SER A 80 -16.52 28.55 8.33
C SER A 80 -17.62 29.58 8.50
N LEU A 81 -18.72 29.45 7.75
CA LEU A 81 -19.87 30.34 7.91
C LEU A 81 -20.64 30.00 9.20
N LEU A 82 -20.85 28.72 9.46
CA LEU A 82 -21.53 28.20 10.65
C LEU A 82 -20.72 27.07 11.27
N ASN A 83 -20.74 26.98 12.59
CA ASN A 83 -20.37 25.76 13.29
C ASN A 83 -21.63 24.96 13.66
N LEU A 84 -21.48 23.66 13.90
CA LEU A 84 -22.61 22.81 14.30
C LEU A 84 -23.23 23.27 15.63
N THR A 85 -22.41 23.73 16.57
CA THR A 85 -22.90 24.31 17.83
C THR A 85 -23.71 25.58 17.57
N ASP A 86 -23.27 26.46 16.67
CA ASP A 86 -24.04 27.66 16.27
C ASP A 86 -25.37 27.28 15.62
N LEU A 87 -25.36 26.31 14.70
CA LEU A 87 -26.55 25.82 14.03
C LEU A 87 -27.55 25.22 15.04
N MET A 88 -27.09 24.40 15.98
CA MET A 88 -27.95 23.80 17.00
C MET A 88 -28.56 24.85 17.93
N ARG A 89 -27.80 25.89 18.30
CA ARG A 89 -28.32 27.02 19.08
C ARG A 89 -29.44 27.74 18.32
N TYR A 90 -29.23 28.10 17.06
CA TYR A 90 -30.24 28.79 16.26
C TYR A 90 -31.51 27.95 16.07
N LEU A 91 -31.37 26.66 15.76
CA LEU A 91 -32.51 25.76 15.62
C LEU A 91 -33.29 25.61 16.92
N GLN A 92 -32.62 25.70 18.07
CA GLN A 92 -33.28 25.65 19.37
C GLN A 92 -34.04 26.95 19.66
N GLU A 93 -33.44 28.11 19.39
CA GLU A 93 -34.05 29.43 19.56
C GLU A 93 -35.33 29.57 18.74
N GLU A 94 -35.34 29.00 17.52
CA GLU A 94 -36.50 28.96 16.63
C GLU A 94 -37.49 27.82 16.94
N GLY A 95 -37.28 27.05 18.01
CA GLY A 95 -38.16 25.96 18.43
C GLY A 95 -38.20 24.77 17.47
N CYS A 96 -37.25 24.67 16.53
CA CYS A 96 -37.16 23.58 15.56
C CYS A 96 -36.57 22.30 16.18
N VAL A 97 -35.79 22.42 17.26
CA VAL A 97 -35.23 21.30 18.02
C VAL A 97 -35.36 21.55 19.52
N ASP A 98 -35.49 20.48 20.31
CA ASP A 98 -35.57 20.57 21.77
C ASP A 98 -34.17 20.56 22.42
N GLN A 99 -34.10 21.00 23.68
CA GLN A 99 -32.86 21.00 24.47
C GLN A 99 -32.23 19.59 24.56
N LYS A 100 -33.05 18.53 24.54
CA LYS A 100 -32.54 17.14 24.57
C LYS A 100 -31.71 16.83 23.33
N THR A 101 -32.15 17.27 22.15
CA THR A 101 -31.44 17.08 20.89
C THR A 101 -30.13 17.86 20.89
N VAL A 102 -30.14 19.11 21.36
CA VAL A 102 -28.92 19.93 21.53
C VAL A 102 -27.90 19.21 22.43
N ASN A 103 -28.34 18.68 23.57
CA ASN A 103 -27.46 17.95 24.48
C ASN A 103 -26.86 16.69 23.84
N LYS A 104 -27.67 15.91 23.10
CA LYS A 104 -27.17 14.72 22.37
C LYS A 104 -26.10 15.08 21.34
N VAL A 105 -26.26 16.18 20.62
CA VAL A 105 -25.26 16.64 19.64
C VAL A 105 -23.99 17.10 20.36
N SER A 106 -24.11 17.82 21.47
CA SER A 106 -22.96 18.20 22.30
C SER A 106 -22.19 16.97 22.80
N ASP A 107 -22.87 15.95 23.32
CA ASP A 107 -22.25 14.70 23.77
C ASP A 107 -21.56 13.95 22.61
N TYR A 108 -22.20 13.93 21.44
CA TYR A 108 -21.63 13.36 20.23
C TYR A 108 -20.34 14.08 19.82
N LEU A 109 -20.31 15.42 19.87
CA LEU A 109 -19.12 16.21 19.54
C LEU A 109 -17.97 15.93 20.52
N GLN A 110 -18.24 15.76 21.81
CA GLN A 110 -17.21 15.42 22.79
C GLN A 110 -16.60 14.03 22.55
N THR A 111 -17.39 13.09 22.04
CA THR A 111 -16.98 11.70 21.82
C THR A 111 -16.45 11.41 20.42
N THR A 112 -16.61 12.34 19.48
CA THR A 112 -16.20 12.18 18.07
C THR A 112 -15.19 13.23 17.60
N GLN A 113 -14.47 13.85 18.53
CA GLN A 113 -13.27 14.60 18.18
C GLN A 113 -12.28 13.67 17.48
N ILE A 114 -11.67 14.15 16.39
CA ILE A 114 -10.46 13.54 15.86
C ILE A 114 -9.45 13.47 17.01
N ASP A 115 -8.99 12.26 17.34
CA ASP A 115 -7.86 12.10 18.22
C ASP A 115 -6.62 12.66 17.51
N GLN A 116 -6.32 13.93 17.77
CA GLN A 116 -5.16 14.62 17.23
C GLN A 116 -3.86 13.91 17.63
N LYS A 117 -3.82 13.15 18.73
CA LYS A 117 -2.65 12.34 19.10
C LYS A 117 -2.59 11.05 18.29
N ALA A 118 -3.70 10.41 17.95
CA ALA A 118 -3.70 9.24 17.05
C ALA A 118 -3.45 9.65 15.60
N LEU A 119 -3.99 10.77 15.14
CA LEU A 119 -3.73 11.33 13.82
C LEU A 119 -2.32 11.88 13.73
N ALA A 120 -1.81 12.61 14.74
CA ALA A 120 -0.41 12.98 14.81
C ALA A 120 0.50 11.76 15.03
N LYS A 121 0.11 10.68 15.71
CA LYS A 121 0.91 9.42 15.71
C LYS A 121 0.91 8.73 14.36
N SER A 122 -0.19 8.84 13.62
CA SER A 122 -0.37 8.31 12.26
C SER A 122 0.39 9.14 11.22
N LEU A 123 0.55 10.46 11.47
CA LEU A 123 1.24 11.43 10.61
C LEU A 123 2.69 11.73 11.05
N SER A 124 3.12 11.40 12.27
CA SER A 124 4.45 11.77 12.82
C SER A 124 5.57 10.81 12.47
N LYS A 125 5.29 9.76 11.70
CA LYS A 125 6.33 8.87 11.21
C LYS A 125 6.02 8.50 9.77
N ASP A 126 6.33 9.41 8.86
CA ASP A 126 6.42 9.08 7.45
C ASP A 126 7.25 7.80 7.32
N ARG A 127 6.60 6.73 6.86
CA ARG A 127 7.22 5.41 6.73
C ARG A 127 8.48 5.45 5.86
N LEU A 128 8.59 6.44 4.97
CA LEU A 128 9.70 6.61 4.03
C LEU A 128 10.99 7.01 4.74
N HIS A 129 10.89 7.64 5.92
CA HIS A 129 12.01 8.10 6.73
C HIS A 129 12.28 7.23 7.97
N LEU A 130 11.41 6.27 8.26
CA LEU A 130 11.67 5.29 9.30
C LEU A 130 12.57 4.16 8.82
N SER A 131 13.51 3.78 9.69
CA SER A 131 14.30 2.59 9.43
C SER A 131 13.43 1.32 9.47
N PHE A 132 13.81 0.28 8.72
CA PHE A 132 13.12 -1.01 8.80
C PHE A 132 13.14 -1.59 10.23
N ALA A 133 14.20 -1.38 11.00
CA ALA A 133 14.26 -1.80 12.40
C ALA A 133 13.20 -1.11 13.30
N GLU A 134 12.87 0.16 13.02
CA GLU A 134 11.78 0.86 13.72
C GLU A 134 10.41 0.40 13.23
N ARG A 135 10.26 0.18 11.92
CA ARG A 135 9.02 -0.31 11.32
C ARG A 135 8.66 -1.71 11.80
N ALA A 136 9.65 -2.57 12.01
CA ALA A 136 9.47 -3.89 12.62
C ALA A 136 8.77 -3.84 13.99
N LYS A 137 8.97 -2.77 14.78
CA LYS A 137 8.38 -2.62 16.12
C LYS A 137 6.91 -2.21 16.09
N VAL A 138 6.46 -1.63 14.98
CA VAL A 138 5.08 -1.13 14.82
C VAL A 138 4.22 -2.01 13.92
N ALA A 139 4.85 -2.88 13.12
CA ALA A 139 4.17 -3.87 12.30
C ALA A 139 3.27 -4.79 13.15
N LYS A 140 2.00 -4.90 12.76
CA LYS A 140 0.99 -5.72 13.45
C LYS A 140 0.99 -7.16 12.96
N ASN A 141 1.22 -7.37 11.66
CA ASN A 141 1.40 -8.70 11.10
C ASN A 141 2.81 -9.25 11.46
N PRO A 142 2.93 -10.47 12.01
CA PRO A 142 4.21 -11.02 12.42
C PRO A 142 5.16 -11.31 11.25
N VAL A 143 4.64 -11.60 10.06
CA VAL A 143 5.47 -11.82 8.86
C VAL A 143 6.02 -10.49 8.32
N ALA A 144 5.26 -9.40 8.42
CA ALA A 144 5.75 -8.05 8.12
C ALA A 144 6.90 -7.64 9.06
N ALA A 145 6.73 -7.88 10.37
CA ALA A 145 7.79 -7.63 11.35
C ALA A 145 9.06 -8.47 11.05
N GLN A 146 8.89 -9.75 10.70
CA GLN A 146 9.99 -10.62 10.29
C GLN A 146 10.69 -10.10 9.02
N LEU A 147 9.94 -9.71 8.00
CA LEU A 147 10.51 -9.14 6.77
C LEU A 147 11.35 -7.90 7.07
N PHE A 148 10.82 -6.95 7.85
CA PHE A 148 11.58 -5.76 8.22
C PHE A 148 12.88 -6.09 8.98
N GLN A 149 12.86 -7.10 9.85
CA GLN A 149 14.08 -7.57 10.54
C GLN A 149 15.08 -8.18 9.56
N ILE A 150 14.62 -9.03 8.63
CA ILE A 150 15.45 -9.62 7.58
C ILE A 150 16.08 -8.51 6.74
N MET A 151 15.29 -7.55 6.28
CA MET A 151 15.74 -6.43 5.46
C MET A 151 16.81 -5.60 6.18
N ALA A 152 16.60 -5.29 7.46
CA ALA A 152 17.56 -4.55 8.27
C ALA A 152 18.85 -5.34 8.51
N THR A 153 18.76 -6.64 8.80
CA THR A 153 19.92 -7.47 9.16
C THR A 153 20.76 -7.85 7.95
N LYS A 154 20.10 -8.17 6.84
CA LYS A 154 20.76 -8.59 5.60
C LYS A 154 21.07 -7.42 4.67
N GLU A 155 20.64 -6.20 5.01
CA GLU A 155 20.78 -5.01 4.19
C GLU A 155 20.23 -5.24 2.78
N THR A 156 18.98 -5.71 2.70
CA THR A 156 18.33 -6.04 1.42
C THR A 156 16.87 -5.64 1.41
N THR A 157 16.44 -5.09 0.29
CA THR A 157 15.04 -4.80 -0.07
C THR A 157 14.62 -5.60 -1.30
N LEU A 158 15.40 -6.63 -1.66
CA LEU A 158 15.20 -7.42 -2.87
C LEU A 158 14.31 -8.63 -2.61
N CYS A 159 13.24 -8.75 -3.38
CA CYS A 159 12.49 -9.99 -3.56
C CYS A 159 12.78 -10.56 -4.95
N LEU A 160 13.24 -11.81 -5.02
CA LEU A 160 13.45 -12.51 -6.29
C LEU A 160 12.14 -13.15 -6.74
N ALA A 161 11.68 -12.81 -7.96
CA ALA A 161 10.65 -13.57 -8.67
C ALA A 161 11.31 -14.74 -9.41
N ALA A 162 11.22 -15.92 -8.82
CA ALA A 162 11.82 -17.16 -9.33
C ALA A 162 10.88 -17.83 -10.35
N ASP A 163 10.60 -17.14 -11.44
CA ASP A 163 9.72 -17.63 -12.51
C ASP A 163 10.49 -18.62 -13.42
N VAL A 164 10.71 -19.83 -12.92
CA VAL A 164 11.29 -20.99 -13.62
C VAL A 164 10.34 -22.18 -13.56
N THR A 165 10.41 -23.06 -14.57
CA THR A 165 9.47 -24.18 -14.72
C THR A 165 10.02 -25.53 -14.26
N ASP A 166 11.28 -25.58 -13.80
CA ASP A 166 11.94 -26.79 -13.33
C ASP A 166 12.27 -26.69 -11.83
N ALA A 167 11.97 -27.74 -11.07
CA ALA A 167 12.14 -27.80 -9.63
C ALA A 167 13.61 -27.66 -9.20
N THR A 168 14.53 -28.27 -9.95
CA THR A 168 15.98 -28.19 -9.68
C THR A 168 16.48 -26.76 -9.93
N ALA A 169 16.03 -26.12 -11.01
CA ALA A 169 16.33 -24.73 -11.30
C ALA A 169 15.80 -23.81 -10.19
N LEU A 170 14.60 -24.05 -9.67
CA LEU A 170 14.04 -23.27 -8.55
C LEU A 170 14.91 -23.37 -7.29
N LEU A 171 15.33 -24.58 -6.92
CA LEU A 171 16.20 -24.79 -5.76
C LEU A 171 17.58 -24.14 -5.95
N ASN A 172 18.16 -24.25 -7.15
CA ASN A 172 19.45 -23.63 -7.47
C ASN A 172 19.36 -22.09 -7.41
N LEU A 173 18.29 -21.49 -7.92
CA LEU A 173 18.05 -20.05 -7.81
C LEU A 173 17.91 -19.62 -6.34
N ALA A 174 17.16 -20.38 -5.55
CA ALA A 174 16.96 -20.11 -4.13
C ALA A 174 18.28 -20.17 -3.34
N GLU A 175 19.15 -21.14 -3.64
CA GLU A 175 20.46 -21.28 -3.01
C GLU A 175 21.41 -20.14 -3.39
N GLN A 176 21.48 -19.79 -4.68
CA GLN A 176 22.39 -18.76 -5.19
C GLN A 176 21.97 -17.34 -4.78
N ALA A 177 20.68 -17.02 -4.88
CA ALA A 177 20.18 -15.69 -4.55
C ALA A 177 19.88 -15.53 -3.05
N GLY A 178 19.75 -16.64 -2.31
CA GLY A 178 19.35 -16.69 -0.90
C GLY A 178 20.05 -15.66 -0.01
N PRO A 179 21.39 -15.53 -0.03
CA PRO A 179 22.12 -14.54 0.77
C PRO A 179 21.73 -13.08 0.50
N HIS A 180 21.17 -12.79 -0.68
CA HIS A 180 20.95 -11.43 -1.16
C HIS A 180 19.49 -10.96 -1.10
N ILE A 181 18.53 -11.85 -0.85
CA ILE A 181 17.08 -11.55 -0.90
C ILE A 181 16.42 -11.53 0.48
N CYS A 182 15.35 -10.75 0.66
CA CYS A 182 14.49 -10.84 1.85
C CYS A 182 13.32 -11.83 1.66
N ALA A 183 12.91 -12.05 0.41
CA ALA A 183 11.83 -12.98 0.05
C ALA A 183 12.10 -13.64 -1.31
N LEU A 184 11.70 -14.90 -1.42
CA LEU A 184 11.67 -15.64 -2.68
C LEU A 184 10.21 -15.80 -3.10
N LYS A 185 9.85 -15.15 -4.20
CA LYS A 185 8.52 -15.20 -4.80
C LYS A 185 8.46 -16.32 -5.84
N THR A 186 7.51 -17.24 -5.68
CA THR A 186 7.24 -18.35 -6.59
C THR A 186 5.92 -18.14 -7.33
N HIS A 187 5.81 -18.79 -8.48
CA HIS A 187 4.54 -19.25 -9.05
C HIS A 187 4.65 -20.78 -9.07
N ILE A 188 4.21 -21.44 -7.99
CA ILE A 188 4.47 -22.89 -7.88
C ILE A 188 3.72 -23.69 -8.95
N ASP A 189 2.67 -23.10 -9.52
CA ASP A 189 1.80 -23.67 -10.53
C ASP A 189 2.38 -23.69 -11.95
N ILE A 190 3.53 -23.04 -12.18
CA ILE A 190 4.26 -23.12 -13.45
C ILE A 190 5.43 -24.11 -13.42
N VAL A 191 5.66 -24.80 -12.30
CA VAL A 191 6.73 -25.79 -12.16
C VAL A 191 6.25 -27.14 -12.69
N ASP A 192 6.74 -27.54 -13.86
CA ASP A 192 6.28 -28.69 -14.63
C ASP A 192 6.45 -30.02 -13.87
N ASP A 193 7.54 -30.17 -13.12
CA ASP A 193 7.90 -31.34 -12.34
C ASP A 193 7.62 -31.18 -10.83
N PHE A 194 6.63 -30.34 -10.48
CA PHE A 194 6.23 -30.14 -9.09
C PHE A 194 5.88 -31.45 -8.40
N HIS A 195 6.48 -31.64 -7.23
CA HIS A 195 6.14 -32.72 -6.31
C HIS A 195 6.26 -32.20 -4.88
N ARG A 196 5.46 -32.74 -3.95
CA ARG A 196 5.38 -32.19 -2.59
C ARG A 196 6.70 -32.17 -1.82
N ASN A 197 7.63 -33.07 -2.16
CA ASN A 197 8.94 -33.11 -1.50
C ASN A 197 9.86 -31.96 -1.94
N LEU A 198 9.54 -31.21 -2.99
CA LEU A 198 10.25 -29.98 -3.38
C LEU A 198 10.19 -28.89 -2.28
N ILE A 199 9.09 -28.85 -1.54
CA ILE A 199 8.83 -27.79 -0.55
C ILE A 199 9.81 -27.86 0.62
N THR A 200 10.17 -29.06 1.09
CA THR A 200 11.04 -29.21 2.25
C THR A 200 12.45 -28.64 2.00
N PRO A 201 13.17 -29.02 0.92
CA PRO A 201 14.42 -28.36 0.56
C PRO A 201 14.28 -26.85 0.41
N LEU A 202 13.21 -26.37 -0.21
CA LEU A 202 12.99 -24.93 -0.37
C LEU A 202 12.86 -24.19 0.97
N GLN A 203 12.17 -24.79 1.95
CA GLN A 203 12.06 -24.29 3.32
C GLN A 203 13.40 -24.34 4.07
N GLU A 204 14.21 -25.38 3.85
CA GLU A 204 15.55 -25.49 4.43
C GLU A 204 16.48 -24.39 3.92
N ILE A 205 16.44 -24.11 2.61
CA ILE A 205 17.19 -23.01 1.99
C ILE A 205 16.72 -21.66 2.55
N ALA A 206 15.41 -21.44 2.63
CA ALA A 206 14.83 -20.22 3.20
C ALA A 206 15.27 -19.98 4.65
N LYS A 207 15.28 -21.04 5.46
CA LYS A 207 15.76 -20.99 6.85
C LYS A 207 17.25 -20.71 6.92
N ARG A 208 18.06 -21.40 6.11
CA ARG A 208 19.53 -21.27 6.10
C ARG A 208 19.97 -19.86 5.73
N HIS A 209 19.35 -19.30 4.69
CA HIS A 209 19.70 -17.97 4.15
C HIS A 209 18.85 -16.84 4.72
N ASN A 210 17.93 -17.14 5.64
CA ASN A 210 17.06 -16.18 6.30
C ASN A 210 16.28 -15.29 5.30
N PHE A 211 15.40 -15.91 4.51
CA PHE A 211 14.42 -15.23 3.68
C PHE A 211 13.03 -15.88 3.82
N VAL A 212 11.99 -15.19 3.37
CA VAL A 212 10.60 -15.67 3.45
C VAL A 212 10.14 -16.28 2.13
N LEU A 213 9.39 -17.39 2.19
CA LEU A 213 8.72 -17.97 1.01
C LEU A 213 7.39 -17.28 0.73
N PHE A 214 7.21 -16.87 -0.51
CA PHE A 214 6.09 -16.07 -0.98
C PHE A 214 5.50 -16.69 -2.25
N GLU A 215 4.25 -17.14 -2.19
CA GLU A 215 3.55 -17.66 -3.36
C GLU A 215 2.67 -16.58 -4.01
N ASP A 216 3.00 -16.16 -5.22
CA ASP A 216 2.32 -15.08 -5.94
C ASP A 216 1.06 -15.56 -6.67
N ARG A 217 0.17 -16.21 -5.92
CA ARG A 217 -1.01 -16.89 -6.45
C ARG A 217 -2.10 -15.96 -6.98
N LYS A 218 -2.12 -14.69 -6.54
CA LYS A 218 -3.12 -13.67 -6.84
C LYS A 218 -4.56 -14.18 -6.68
N PHE A 219 -4.89 -14.70 -5.49
CA PHE A 219 -6.24 -15.21 -5.21
C PHE A 219 -7.31 -14.18 -5.57
N CYS A 220 -8.30 -14.59 -6.36
CA CYS A 220 -9.37 -13.73 -6.85
C CYS A 220 -10.65 -14.55 -7.13
N ASP A 221 -11.19 -15.16 -6.09
CA ASP A 221 -12.41 -15.97 -6.14
C ASP A 221 -13.24 -15.73 -4.85
N ILE A 222 -14.42 -16.36 -4.75
CA ILE A 222 -15.21 -16.35 -3.52
C ILE A 222 -14.56 -17.21 -2.43
N GLY A 223 -14.87 -16.90 -1.17
CA GLY A 223 -14.17 -17.45 -0.02
C GLY A 223 -14.05 -18.98 0.00
N LYS A 224 -15.15 -19.72 -0.26
CA LYS A 224 -15.11 -21.20 -0.21
C LYS A 224 -14.18 -21.81 -1.25
N THR A 225 -14.12 -21.21 -2.45
CA THR A 225 -13.20 -21.64 -3.51
C THR A 225 -11.76 -21.39 -3.10
N ILE A 226 -11.47 -20.19 -2.58
CA ILE A 226 -10.13 -19.82 -2.09
C ILE A 226 -9.67 -20.74 -0.97
N GLU A 227 -10.57 -21.15 -0.07
CA GLU A 227 -10.24 -22.06 1.04
C GLU A 227 -9.62 -23.36 0.50
N LEU A 228 -10.22 -23.92 -0.55
CA LEU A 228 -9.74 -25.13 -1.20
C LEU A 228 -8.47 -24.88 -2.02
N GLN A 229 -8.41 -23.78 -2.77
CA GLN A 229 -7.22 -23.42 -3.56
C GLN A 229 -5.98 -23.18 -2.67
N TYR A 230 -6.18 -22.56 -1.51
CA TYR A 230 -5.12 -22.22 -0.58
C TYR A 230 -4.66 -23.41 0.27
N SER A 231 -5.60 -24.20 0.82
CA SER A 231 -5.26 -25.24 1.81
C SER A 231 -5.21 -26.67 1.28
N LYS A 232 -5.84 -26.96 0.14
CA LYS A 232 -5.95 -28.32 -0.42
C LYS A 232 -5.21 -28.41 -1.76
N GLY A 233 -5.63 -29.36 -2.59
CA GLY A 233 -5.02 -29.61 -3.89
C GLY A 233 -3.60 -30.18 -3.83
N MET A 234 -2.92 -30.08 -4.97
CA MET A 234 -1.55 -30.56 -5.12
C MET A 234 -0.57 -29.72 -4.28
N TYR A 235 -0.72 -28.39 -4.36
CA TYR A 235 0.23 -27.40 -3.85
C TYR A 235 0.12 -27.14 -2.34
N LYS A 236 -1.08 -27.24 -1.73
CA LYS A 236 -1.32 -26.97 -0.30
C LYS A 236 -0.59 -25.71 0.18
N ILE A 237 -0.77 -24.59 -0.52
CA ILE A 237 0.01 -23.34 -0.36
C ILE A 237 0.06 -22.90 1.11
N SER A 238 -1.04 -23.04 1.85
CA SER A 238 -1.13 -22.67 3.27
C SER A 238 -0.17 -23.42 4.20
N SER A 239 0.39 -24.55 3.78
CA SER A 239 1.31 -25.34 4.60
C SER A 239 2.77 -24.87 4.52
N TRP A 240 3.12 -23.99 3.58
CA TRP A 240 4.53 -23.65 3.34
C TRP A 240 4.79 -22.20 2.93
N ALA A 241 3.86 -21.53 2.23
CA ALA A 241 4.03 -20.15 1.84
C ALA A 241 3.61 -19.24 3.00
N GLN A 242 4.58 -18.52 3.58
CA GLN A 242 4.32 -17.53 4.62
C GLN A 242 3.62 -16.29 4.06
N LEU A 243 3.83 -16.00 2.78
CA LEU A 243 3.22 -14.87 2.08
C LEU A 243 2.44 -15.36 0.88
N VAL A 244 1.30 -14.71 0.61
CA VAL A 244 0.55 -14.87 -0.63
C VAL A 244 0.05 -13.54 -1.16
N THR A 245 -0.30 -13.49 -2.44
CA THR A 245 -1.01 -12.33 -3.04
C THR A 245 -2.50 -12.59 -3.20
N ALA A 246 -3.30 -11.54 -3.06
CA ALA A 246 -4.75 -11.58 -3.28
C ALA A 246 -5.28 -10.27 -3.88
N HIS A 247 -6.27 -10.38 -4.76
CA HIS A 247 -7.05 -9.24 -5.23
C HIS A 247 -8.16 -8.88 -4.24
N ALA A 248 -8.42 -7.58 -4.07
CA ALA A 248 -9.54 -7.08 -3.26
C ALA A 248 -10.88 -7.06 -4.02
N LEU A 249 -10.90 -7.51 -5.29
CA LEU A 249 -12.01 -7.33 -6.22
C LEU A 249 -13.34 -7.90 -5.72
N LEU A 250 -13.30 -9.04 -5.04
CA LEU A 250 -14.49 -9.74 -4.54
C LEU A 250 -14.76 -9.45 -3.05
N GLY A 251 -14.12 -8.41 -2.50
CA GLY A 251 -14.28 -8.03 -1.10
C GLY A 251 -13.45 -8.89 -0.14
N LYS A 252 -13.73 -8.75 1.15
CA LYS A 252 -12.90 -9.28 2.25
C LYS A 252 -12.95 -10.79 2.47
N GLY A 253 -13.81 -11.51 1.75
CA GLY A 253 -13.98 -12.97 1.92
C GLY A 253 -12.69 -13.76 1.69
N VAL A 254 -11.79 -13.28 0.81
CA VAL A 254 -10.45 -13.86 0.62
C VAL A 254 -9.61 -13.80 1.90
N LEU A 255 -9.64 -12.67 2.61
CA LEU A 255 -8.87 -12.46 3.83
C LEU A 255 -9.45 -13.27 4.99
N ASP A 256 -10.78 -13.31 5.12
CA ASP A 256 -11.45 -14.11 6.16
C ASP A 256 -11.06 -15.59 6.11
N VAL A 257 -10.93 -16.11 4.89
CA VAL A 257 -10.58 -17.51 4.64
C VAL A 257 -9.09 -17.77 4.86
N ILE A 258 -8.21 -16.92 4.32
CA ILE A 258 -6.76 -17.07 4.53
C ILE A 258 -6.43 -16.98 6.03
N LYS A 259 -7.10 -16.09 6.78
CA LYS A 259 -6.93 -15.93 8.23
C LYS A 259 -7.24 -17.20 9.02
N LYS A 260 -8.28 -17.94 8.61
CA LYS A 260 -8.80 -19.12 9.33
C LYS A 260 -8.26 -20.44 8.79
N ALA A 261 -7.52 -20.42 7.68
CA ALA A 261 -7.08 -21.64 7.01
C ALA A 261 -6.09 -22.45 7.86
N GLU A 262 -6.18 -23.78 7.78
CA GLU A 262 -5.17 -24.70 8.33
C GLU A 262 -3.80 -24.46 7.67
N GLY A 263 -2.70 -24.78 8.37
CA GLY A 263 -1.33 -24.60 7.87
C GLY A 263 -0.48 -23.73 8.79
N LEU A 264 0.31 -22.82 8.22
CA LEU A 264 1.27 -22.00 8.95
C LEU A 264 0.59 -20.97 9.88
N GLU A 265 0.84 -20.99 11.18
CA GLU A 265 0.28 -19.97 12.09
C GLU A 265 0.64 -18.53 11.67
N LYS A 266 1.91 -18.31 11.33
CA LYS A 266 2.41 -17.02 10.85
C LYS A 266 2.31 -16.95 9.33
N ARG A 267 1.34 -16.16 8.86
CA ARG A 267 1.11 -15.91 7.44
C ARG A 267 0.79 -14.44 7.18
N GLY A 268 0.91 -14.05 5.92
CA GLY A 268 0.76 -12.70 5.47
C GLY A 268 0.16 -12.61 4.08
N VAL A 269 -0.59 -11.54 3.83
CA VAL A 269 -1.18 -11.26 2.51
C VAL A 269 -0.66 -9.93 1.98
N PHE A 270 -0.22 -9.93 0.73
CA PHE A 270 -0.08 -8.71 -0.07
C PHE A 270 -1.35 -8.51 -0.90
N LEU A 271 -2.04 -7.38 -0.67
CA LEU A 271 -3.20 -7.01 -1.49
C LEU A 271 -2.74 -6.25 -2.74
N LEU A 272 -3.27 -6.61 -3.90
CA LEU A 272 -2.98 -5.87 -5.13
C LEU A 272 -3.81 -4.60 -5.19
N ALA A 273 -3.15 -3.44 -5.20
CA ALA A 273 -3.81 -2.13 -5.31
C ALA A 273 -3.40 -1.34 -6.55
N GLU A 274 -2.25 -1.65 -7.17
CA GLU A 274 -1.91 -1.23 -8.53
C GLU A 274 -1.16 -2.38 -9.23
N ALA A 275 -1.10 -2.34 -10.57
CA ALA A 275 -0.36 -3.30 -11.37
C ALA A 275 0.67 -2.58 -12.26
N SER A 276 1.71 -3.30 -12.65
CA SER A 276 2.79 -2.79 -13.53
C SER A 276 2.56 -3.10 -15.02
N CYS A 277 1.44 -3.76 -15.35
CA CYS A 277 1.07 -4.07 -16.72
C CYS A 277 0.33 -2.91 -17.39
N SER A 278 0.55 -2.76 -18.70
CA SER A 278 -0.18 -1.81 -19.54
C SER A 278 -1.67 -2.17 -19.60
N GLY A 279 -2.55 -1.15 -19.60
CA GLY A 279 -4.00 -1.36 -19.77
C GLY A 279 -4.71 -1.94 -18.56
N THR A 280 -4.11 -1.88 -17.36
CA THR A 280 -4.77 -2.31 -16.13
C THR A 280 -6.11 -1.61 -15.90
N LEU A 281 -7.11 -2.38 -15.45
CA LEU A 281 -8.43 -1.89 -15.06
C LEU A 281 -8.48 -1.45 -13.59
N ILE A 282 -7.35 -1.50 -12.89
CA ILE A 282 -7.24 -1.02 -11.52
C ILE A 282 -7.24 0.52 -11.56
N ASP A 283 -8.35 1.12 -11.11
CA ASP A 283 -8.51 2.56 -10.96
C ASP A 283 -8.21 3.03 -9.53
N ALA A 284 -8.16 4.35 -9.33
CA ALA A 284 -7.88 4.94 -8.02
C ALA A 284 -8.92 4.54 -6.94
N LYS A 285 -10.17 4.28 -7.34
CA LYS A 285 -11.26 3.89 -6.43
C LYS A 285 -11.05 2.47 -5.91
N TYR A 286 -10.64 1.56 -6.78
CA TYR A 286 -10.22 0.21 -6.43
C TYR A 286 -9.03 0.25 -5.47
N SER A 287 -8.00 1.06 -5.77
CA SER A 287 -6.81 1.17 -4.92
C SER A 287 -7.16 1.69 -3.52
N LYS A 288 -7.97 2.77 -3.42
CA LYS A 288 -8.44 3.31 -2.14
C LYS A 288 -9.29 2.30 -1.35
N SER A 289 -10.15 1.55 -2.03
CA SER A 289 -10.97 0.50 -1.40
C SER A 289 -10.11 -0.66 -0.90
N THR A 290 -9.06 -1.00 -1.63
CA THR A 290 -8.08 -2.02 -1.24
C THR A 290 -7.30 -1.61 0.01
N LEU A 291 -6.86 -0.35 0.09
CA LEU A 291 -6.19 0.18 1.29
C LEU A 291 -7.10 0.14 2.51
N LYS A 292 -8.36 0.56 2.38
CA LYS A 292 -9.34 0.46 3.47
C LYS A 292 -9.55 -0.98 3.94
N MET A 293 -9.60 -1.93 3.00
CA MET A 293 -9.68 -3.35 3.34
C MET A 293 -8.43 -3.83 4.09
N ALA A 294 -7.23 -3.34 3.73
CA ALA A 294 -6.01 -3.67 4.45
C ALA A 294 -6.04 -3.22 5.92
N GLU A 295 -6.58 -2.03 6.19
CA GLU A 295 -6.72 -1.46 7.53
C GLU A 295 -7.64 -2.27 8.45
N GLU A 296 -8.63 -2.99 7.89
CA GLU A 296 -9.52 -3.88 8.65
C GLU A 296 -8.84 -5.17 9.11
N TYR A 297 -7.69 -5.54 8.51
CA TYR A 297 -6.98 -6.81 8.76
C TYR A 297 -5.49 -6.60 9.11
N PRO A 298 -5.15 -5.77 10.11
CA PRO A 298 -3.76 -5.37 10.38
C PRO A 298 -2.87 -6.51 10.86
N ASP A 299 -3.45 -7.58 11.41
CA ASP A 299 -2.75 -8.78 11.88
C ASP A 299 -2.47 -9.79 10.75
N LEU A 300 -3.14 -9.67 9.60
CA LEU A 300 -2.99 -10.57 8.45
C LEU A 300 -2.34 -9.91 7.24
N VAL A 301 -2.72 -8.67 6.93
CA VAL A 301 -2.21 -7.97 5.74
C VAL A 301 -0.80 -7.48 6.03
N THR A 302 0.16 -7.98 5.26
CA THR A 302 1.57 -7.65 5.36
C THR A 302 1.91 -6.36 4.61
N GLY A 303 1.17 -6.09 3.53
CA GLY A 303 1.44 -4.94 2.69
C GLY A 303 0.60 -4.88 1.44
N ILE A 304 1.00 -4.00 0.54
CA ILE A 304 0.29 -3.65 -0.68
C ILE A 304 1.22 -3.82 -1.87
N VAL A 305 0.72 -4.44 -2.94
CA VAL A 305 1.37 -4.40 -4.26
C VAL A 305 0.93 -3.10 -4.93
N CYS A 306 1.88 -2.19 -5.15
CA CYS A 306 1.64 -0.96 -5.89
C CYS A 306 2.91 -0.46 -6.59
N GLN A 307 2.74 0.50 -7.50
CA GLN A 307 3.80 1.13 -8.29
C GLN A 307 4.12 2.55 -7.80
N SER A 308 3.15 3.24 -7.23
CA SER A 308 3.27 4.60 -6.74
C SER A 308 3.47 4.63 -5.21
N PRO A 309 3.97 5.74 -4.64
CA PRO A 309 4.04 5.95 -3.20
C PRO A 309 2.65 6.30 -2.64
N MET A 310 1.58 5.73 -3.22
CA MET A 310 0.17 5.85 -2.85
C MET A 310 -0.02 5.97 -1.33
N PHE A 311 -1.20 6.46 -0.89
CA PHE A 311 -1.67 6.76 0.48
C PHE A 311 -1.39 5.73 1.62
N LEU A 312 -0.58 4.71 1.39
CA LEU A 312 0.12 3.90 2.37
C LEU A 312 1.05 4.73 3.26
N ASN A 313 0.47 5.39 4.26
CA ASN A 313 1.22 6.07 5.32
C ASN A 313 1.50 5.18 6.53
N ASN A 314 0.87 3.99 6.59
CA ASN A 314 1.04 3.06 7.72
C ASN A 314 2.46 2.46 7.73
N PRO A 315 3.30 2.77 8.73
CA PRO A 315 4.68 2.28 8.78
C PRO A 315 4.80 0.77 9.03
N GLY A 316 3.73 0.12 9.49
CA GLY A 316 3.68 -1.32 9.69
C GLY A 316 3.37 -2.13 8.43
N LEU A 317 2.93 -1.48 7.35
CA LEU A 317 2.67 -2.13 6.06
C LEU A 317 3.87 -1.97 5.13
N ILE A 318 4.06 -2.95 4.25
CA ILE A 318 5.14 -2.98 3.25
C ILE A 318 4.61 -2.59 1.87
N GLN A 319 5.30 -1.68 1.18
CA GLN A 319 5.09 -1.48 -0.25
C GLN A 319 5.92 -2.48 -1.07
N LEU A 320 5.25 -3.38 -1.77
CA LEU A 320 5.86 -4.36 -2.67
C LEU A 320 5.71 -3.89 -4.12
N THR A 321 6.83 -3.63 -4.80
CA THR A 321 6.83 -3.03 -6.14
C THR A 321 7.43 -3.99 -7.18
N PRO A 322 6.60 -4.65 -8.02
CA PRO A 322 7.08 -5.39 -9.19
C PRO A 322 7.45 -4.46 -10.35
N GLY A 323 7.98 -5.03 -11.43
CA GLY A 323 8.37 -4.26 -12.61
C GLY A 323 9.65 -3.46 -12.39
N VAL A 324 10.67 -4.08 -11.78
CA VAL A 324 11.97 -3.46 -11.52
C VAL A 324 13.06 -4.10 -12.36
N GLN A 325 13.81 -3.29 -13.11
CA GLN A 325 14.95 -3.73 -13.92
C GLN A 325 15.96 -2.60 -14.14
N ILE A 326 17.25 -2.94 -14.22
CA ILE A 326 18.33 -1.97 -14.48
C ILE A 326 18.40 -1.55 -15.97
N ASP A 327 18.36 -2.53 -16.89
CA ASP A 327 18.82 -2.29 -18.28
C ASP A 327 17.70 -2.09 -19.31
N ILE A 328 16.47 -2.55 -19.05
CA ILE A 328 15.37 -2.56 -20.03
C ILE A 328 14.15 -1.85 -19.42
N LYS A 329 13.45 -1.05 -20.26
CA LYS A 329 12.30 -0.23 -19.86
C LYS A 329 10.93 -0.90 -20.02
N ALA A 330 10.80 -1.92 -20.87
CA ALA A 330 9.58 -2.71 -21.06
C ALA A 330 9.89 -4.06 -21.73
N ASP A 331 8.99 -5.05 -21.62
CA ASP A 331 9.08 -6.28 -22.42
C ASP A 331 8.17 -6.25 -23.67
N ASP A 332 8.22 -7.32 -24.46
CA ASP A 332 7.48 -7.44 -25.73
C ASP A 332 5.98 -7.70 -25.55
N VAL A 333 5.47 -7.83 -24.33
CA VAL A 333 4.08 -8.24 -24.06
C VAL A 333 3.30 -7.10 -23.41
N ASP A 334 3.53 -6.81 -22.14
CA ASP A 334 2.75 -5.84 -21.37
C ASP A 334 3.46 -5.28 -20.13
N GLN A 335 4.64 -5.79 -19.77
CA GLN A 335 5.35 -5.43 -18.54
C GLN A 335 6.13 -4.14 -18.73
N GLN A 336 5.90 -3.16 -17.85
CA GLN A 336 6.71 -1.95 -17.76
C GLN A 336 7.74 -2.06 -16.64
N TYR A 337 8.94 -1.52 -16.89
CA TYR A 337 10.05 -1.55 -15.95
C TYR A 337 10.46 -0.14 -15.52
N ASN A 338 10.74 -0.03 -14.23
CA ASN A 338 11.34 1.15 -13.60
C ASN A 338 12.74 0.80 -13.08
N SER A 339 13.63 1.80 -13.01
CA SER A 339 14.94 1.60 -12.41
C SER A 339 14.81 1.36 -10.90
N PRO A 340 15.71 0.56 -10.30
CA PRO A 340 15.77 0.33 -8.86
C PRO A 340 15.77 1.63 -8.03
N GLU A 341 16.53 2.64 -8.44
CA GLU A 341 16.66 3.90 -7.71
C GLU A 341 15.34 4.70 -7.74
N SER A 342 14.69 4.80 -8.91
CA SER A 342 13.42 5.53 -9.06
C SER A 342 12.33 4.89 -8.20
N VAL A 343 12.19 3.55 -8.23
CA VAL A 343 11.12 2.90 -7.45
C VAL A 343 11.31 3.10 -5.94
N VAL A 344 12.54 3.13 -5.45
CA VAL A 344 12.82 3.31 -4.02
C VAL A 344 12.69 4.78 -3.60
N ILE A 345 13.34 5.71 -4.33
CA ILE A 345 13.47 7.12 -3.94
C ILE A 345 12.22 7.92 -4.30
N GLU A 346 11.76 7.79 -5.54
CA GLU A 346 10.64 8.60 -6.05
C GLU A 346 9.30 7.94 -5.74
N LYS A 347 9.25 6.61 -5.75
CA LYS A 347 8.00 5.85 -5.59
C LYS A 347 7.85 5.15 -4.25
N GLY A 348 8.79 5.34 -3.32
CA GLY A 348 8.64 4.89 -1.93
C GLY A 348 8.64 3.37 -1.73
N CYS A 349 9.15 2.59 -2.69
CA CYS A 349 9.20 1.13 -2.62
C CYS A 349 9.96 0.64 -1.37
N ASP A 350 9.41 -0.35 -0.67
CA ASP A 350 10.09 -1.01 0.45
C ASP A 350 10.73 -2.33 0.03
N ILE A 351 10.03 -3.12 -0.78
CA ILE A 351 10.55 -4.36 -1.37
C ILE A 351 10.34 -4.31 -2.88
N ALA A 352 11.45 -4.39 -3.63
CA ALA A 352 11.43 -4.46 -5.08
C ALA A 352 11.37 -5.92 -5.54
N VAL A 353 10.45 -6.26 -6.44
CA VAL A 353 10.36 -7.60 -7.03
C VAL A 353 11.06 -7.61 -8.39
N VAL A 354 12.12 -8.40 -8.49
CA VAL A 354 12.95 -8.55 -9.69
C VAL A 354 12.91 -9.99 -10.18
N GLY A 355 12.53 -10.21 -11.43
CA GLY A 355 12.51 -11.53 -12.07
C GLY A 355 13.63 -11.68 -13.09
N ARG A 356 13.29 -11.47 -14.36
CA ARG A 356 14.19 -11.66 -15.54
C ARG A 356 15.57 -10.99 -15.42
N GLY A 357 15.66 -9.85 -14.73
CA GLY A 357 16.95 -9.19 -14.48
C GLY A 357 17.95 -10.03 -13.68
N ILE A 358 17.47 -11.05 -12.95
CA ILE A 358 18.30 -12.00 -12.18
C ILE A 358 18.20 -13.40 -12.80
N THR A 359 17.00 -13.89 -13.12
CA THR A 359 16.81 -15.28 -13.59
C THR A 359 17.40 -15.56 -14.97
N LYS A 360 17.60 -14.53 -15.80
CA LYS A 360 18.26 -14.66 -17.12
C LYS A 360 19.72 -14.20 -17.11
N ALA A 361 20.27 -13.84 -15.96
CA ALA A 361 21.67 -13.46 -15.86
C ALA A 361 22.57 -14.69 -16.01
N ALA A 362 23.80 -14.47 -16.52
CA ALA A 362 24.80 -15.55 -16.61
C ALA A 362 25.20 -16.09 -15.23
N ASP A 363 25.19 -15.24 -14.20
CA ASP A 363 25.44 -15.59 -12.81
C ASP A 363 24.35 -14.96 -11.92
N THR A 364 23.51 -15.82 -11.34
CA THR A 364 22.38 -15.42 -10.49
C THR A 364 22.85 -14.69 -9.24
N ALA A 365 23.92 -15.18 -8.59
CA ALA A 365 24.38 -14.65 -7.32
C ALA A 365 24.94 -13.24 -7.51
N VAL A 366 25.78 -13.06 -8.54
CA VAL A 366 26.34 -11.75 -8.90
C VAL A 366 25.23 -10.76 -9.29
N ALA A 367 24.23 -11.20 -10.06
CA ALA A 367 23.09 -10.35 -10.41
C ALA A 367 22.26 -9.95 -9.19
N ALA A 368 21.92 -10.91 -8.32
CA ALA A 368 21.16 -10.65 -7.09
C ALA A 368 21.92 -9.70 -6.14
N GLU A 369 23.23 -9.87 -6.00
CA GLU A 369 24.08 -8.97 -5.22
C GLU A 369 24.07 -7.53 -5.80
N LYS A 370 24.17 -7.41 -7.13
CA LYS A 370 24.10 -6.10 -7.81
C LYS A 370 22.78 -5.39 -7.53
N TYR A 371 21.64 -6.07 -7.67
CA TYR A 371 20.33 -5.50 -7.36
C TYR A 371 20.21 -5.13 -5.88
N LYS A 372 20.63 -6.03 -4.97
CA LYS A 372 20.64 -5.78 -3.52
C LYS A 372 21.36 -4.47 -3.20
N LYS A 373 22.58 -4.29 -3.73
CA LYS A 373 23.40 -3.11 -3.44
C LYS A 373 22.71 -1.82 -3.90
N ILE A 374 22.26 -1.78 -5.15
CA ILE A 374 21.60 -0.59 -5.72
C ILE A 374 20.34 -0.23 -4.93
N LEU A 375 19.49 -1.22 -4.65
CA LEU A 375 18.24 -1.00 -3.93
C LEU A 375 18.47 -0.57 -2.48
N TRP A 376 19.49 -1.13 -1.82
CA TRP A 376 19.83 -0.75 -0.45
C TRP A 376 20.44 0.64 -0.37
N ASP A 377 21.36 0.99 -1.28
CA ASP A 377 21.94 2.33 -1.37
C ASP A 377 20.85 3.39 -1.61
N ALA A 378 19.88 3.10 -2.48
CA ALA A 378 18.72 3.96 -2.73
C ALA A 378 17.84 4.12 -1.47
N TYR A 379 17.64 3.05 -0.70
CA TYR A 379 16.91 3.13 0.58
C TYR A 379 17.66 3.99 1.60
N LEU A 380 18.98 3.80 1.74
CA LEU A 380 19.81 4.62 2.63
C LEU A 380 19.77 6.10 2.23
N GLN A 381 19.73 6.40 0.93
CA GLN A 381 19.57 7.76 0.44
C GLN A 381 18.19 8.33 0.80
N ARG A 382 17.11 7.53 0.63
CA ARG A 382 15.75 7.95 0.97
C ARG A 382 15.61 8.35 2.43
N ILE A 383 16.07 7.50 3.35
CA ILE A 383 15.93 7.76 4.80
C ILE A 383 16.82 8.91 5.30
N LYS A 384 17.87 9.30 4.56
CA LYS A 384 18.80 10.39 4.92
C LYS A 384 18.31 11.78 4.54
N LYS A 385 17.39 11.93 3.59
CA LYS A 385 16.81 13.23 3.21
C LYS A 385 15.83 13.68 4.30
N ASN A 386 16.33 14.29 5.38
CA ASN A 386 15.55 15.04 6.37
C ASN A 386 15.92 16.51 6.30
#